data_AF-A0A6P0EZJ1-F1
#
_entry.id   AF-A0A6P0EZJ1-F1
#
_cell.length_a   1.000
_cell.length_b   1.000
_cell.length_c   1.000
_cell.angle_alpha   90.00
_cell.angle_beta   90.00
_cell.angle_gamma   90.00
#
_symmetry.space_group_name_H-M   'P 1'
#
loop_
_entity.id
_entity.type
_entity.pdbx_description
1 polymer ?
#
loop_
_entity_poly.entity_id
_entity_poly.type
_entity_poly.pdbx_seq_one_letter_code
_entity_poly.pdbx_strand_id
1 'polypeptide(L)'
;MPADLGADEAVERARQLLDPRFGSIRSLADRRAALADARRVIDEAEVADAQAYAEALRAGWSEADLKAVGFEAPERRLPGRPRRNRKQTSGAGGAADGAATTNGQQETA
;
A
#
# COMPACT_ATOMS: atom_id res chain seq x y z
N MET A 1 -47.10 47.51 2.34
CA MET A 1 -45.94 46.66 2.63
C MET A 1 -45.05 46.63 1.40
N PRO A 2 -43.91 47.34 1.36
CA PRO A 2 -42.95 47.12 0.28
C PRO A 2 -41.50 47.09 0.77
N ALA A 3 -40.87 45.90 0.78
CA ALA A 3 -39.41 45.71 0.79
C ALA A 3 -38.98 44.28 0.38
N ASP A 4 -39.87 43.29 0.51
CA ASP A 4 -39.49 41.88 0.32
C ASP A 4 -39.11 41.49 -1.12
N LEU A 5 -39.67 42.15 -2.14
CA LEU A 5 -39.28 41.87 -3.54
C LEU A 5 -37.79 42.11 -3.83
N GLY A 6 -37.13 43.04 -3.12
CA GLY A 6 -35.71 43.35 -3.35
C GLY A 6 -34.74 42.39 -2.65
N ALA A 7 -35.08 41.93 -1.45
CA ALA A 7 -34.26 41.00 -0.69
C ALA A 7 -34.34 39.58 -1.30
N ASP A 8 -35.55 39.12 -1.63
CA ASP A 8 -35.75 37.80 -2.24
C ASP A 8 -35.13 37.71 -3.64
N GLU A 9 -35.25 38.75 -4.47
CA GLU A 9 -34.60 38.79 -5.79
C GLU A 9 -33.06 38.79 -5.66
N ALA A 10 -32.50 39.52 -4.69
CA ALA A 10 -31.05 39.53 -4.45
C ALA A 10 -30.54 38.14 -4.03
N VAL A 11 -31.29 37.43 -3.18
CA VAL A 11 -30.96 36.05 -2.77
C VAL A 11 -31.05 35.10 -3.97
N GLU A 12 -32.08 35.22 -4.81
CA GLU A 12 -32.25 34.35 -5.97
C GLU A 12 -31.15 34.56 -7.02
N ARG A 13 -30.76 35.82 -7.29
CA ARG A 13 -29.60 36.14 -8.14
C ARG A 13 -28.30 35.58 -7.56
N ALA A 14 -28.11 35.65 -6.25
CA ALA A 14 -26.94 35.08 -5.59
C ALA A 14 -26.90 33.56 -5.75
N ARG A 15 -28.03 32.86 -5.62
CA ARG A 15 -28.14 31.41 -5.86
C ARG A 15 -27.80 31.06 -7.30
N GLN A 16 -28.38 31.75 -8.27
CA GLN A 16 -28.10 31.53 -9.70
C GLN A 16 -26.61 31.70 -10.05
N LEU A 17 -25.90 32.62 -9.40
CA LEU A 17 -24.46 32.79 -9.58
C LEU A 17 -23.63 31.68 -8.91
N LEU A 18 -24.11 31.12 -7.80
CA LEU A 18 -23.41 30.08 -7.04
C LEU A 18 -23.67 28.67 -7.60
N ASP A 19 -24.83 28.41 -8.18
CA ASP A 19 -25.20 27.09 -8.72
C ASP A 19 -24.17 26.53 -9.73
N PRO A 20 -23.70 27.29 -10.74
CA PRO A 20 -22.64 26.82 -11.64
C PRO A 20 -21.31 26.56 -10.92
N ARG A 21 -21.01 27.32 -9.86
CA ARG A 21 -19.81 27.14 -9.04
C ARG A 21 -19.90 25.86 -8.22
N PHE A 22 -21.08 25.56 -7.64
CA PHE A 22 -21.32 24.28 -6.97
C PHE A 22 -21.19 23.10 -7.93
N GLY A 23 -21.71 23.22 -9.15
CA GLY A 23 -21.48 22.22 -10.21
C GLY A 23 -20.00 21.99 -10.50
N SER A 24 -19.21 23.06 -10.56
CA SER A 24 -17.77 22.99 -10.80
C SER A 24 -17.01 22.31 -9.65
N ILE A 25 -17.36 22.62 -8.39
CA ILE A 25 -16.76 22.00 -7.20
C ILE A 25 -17.14 20.52 -7.12
N ARG A 26 -18.39 20.16 -7.42
CA ARG A 26 -18.85 18.77 -7.46
C ARG A 26 -18.08 17.96 -8.51
N SER A 27 -17.97 18.48 -9.73
CA SER A 27 -17.19 17.86 -10.80
C SER A 27 -15.73 17.67 -10.40
N LEU A 28 -15.12 18.65 -9.71
CA LEU A 28 -13.76 18.50 -9.19
C LEU A 28 -13.67 17.41 -8.12
N ALA A 29 -14.63 17.34 -7.20
CA ALA A 29 -14.66 16.32 -6.16
C ALA A 29 -14.78 14.91 -6.77
N ASP A 30 -15.68 14.72 -7.74
CA ASP A 30 -15.87 13.46 -8.45
C ASP A 30 -14.59 13.03 -9.18
N ARG A 31 -13.93 13.96 -9.88
CA ARG A 31 -12.64 13.69 -10.54
C ARG A 31 -11.54 13.33 -9.55
N ARG A 32 -11.49 13.97 -8.38
CA ARG A 32 -10.51 13.66 -7.34
C ARG A 32 -10.76 12.28 -6.72
N ALA A 33 -12.01 11.89 -6.53
CA ALA A 33 -12.36 10.55 -6.09
C ALA A 33 -11.91 9.50 -7.11
N ALA A 34 -12.24 9.69 -8.40
CA ALA A 34 -11.81 8.80 -9.48
C ALA A 34 -10.28 8.68 -9.58
N LEU A 35 -9.55 9.78 -9.36
CA LEU A 35 -8.09 9.77 -9.35
C LEU A 35 -7.55 8.96 -8.17
N ALA A 36 -8.12 9.12 -6.98
CA ALA A 36 -7.74 8.33 -5.81
C ALA A 36 -7.98 6.83 -6.03
N ASP A 37 -9.10 6.46 -6.64
CA ASP A 37 -9.41 5.06 -6.95
C ASP A 37 -8.47 4.49 -8.02
N ALA A 38 -8.19 5.25 -9.09
CA ALA A 38 -7.23 4.84 -10.12
C ALA A 38 -5.83 4.60 -9.53
N ARG A 39 -5.39 5.46 -8.60
CA ARG A 39 -4.11 5.26 -7.88
C ARG A 39 -4.09 3.98 -7.07
N ARG A 40 -5.19 3.64 -6.38
CA ARG A 40 -5.28 2.37 -5.64
C ARG A 40 -5.17 1.16 -6.57
N VAL A 41 -5.79 1.21 -7.73
CA VAL A 41 -5.69 0.15 -8.74
C VAL A 41 -4.25 0.01 -9.25
N ILE A 42 -3.56 1.13 -9.50
CA ILE A 42 -2.14 1.11 -9.87
C ILE A 42 -1.31 0.51 -8.74
N ASP A 43 -1.50 0.96 -7.49
CA ASP A 43 -0.77 0.45 -6.33
C ASP A 43 -0.94 -1.07 -6.16
N GLU A 44 -2.15 -1.60 -6.37
CA GLU A 44 -2.44 -3.02 -6.31
C GLU A 44 -1.79 -3.79 -7.46
N ALA A 45 -1.89 -3.26 -8.68
CA ALA A 45 -1.26 -3.84 -9.86
C ALA A 45 0.27 -3.90 -9.74
N GLU A 46 0.90 -2.85 -9.22
CA GLU A 46 2.34 -2.82 -8.94
C GLU A 46 2.75 -3.87 -7.90
N VAL A 47 1.95 -4.07 -6.86
CA VAL A 47 2.21 -5.13 -5.86
C VAL A 47 2.08 -6.51 -6.50
N ALA A 48 1.06 -6.74 -7.33
CA ALA A 48 0.86 -8.00 -8.02
C ALA A 48 2.00 -8.30 -9.01
N ASP A 49 2.45 -7.30 -9.77
CA ASP A 49 3.61 -7.39 -10.67
C ASP A 49 4.88 -7.79 -9.90
N ALA A 50 5.15 -7.10 -8.79
CA ALA A 50 6.28 -7.43 -7.95
C ALA A 50 6.23 -8.86 -7.39
N GLN A 51 5.04 -9.35 -7.04
CA GLN A 51 4.83 -10.72 -6.56
C GLN A 51 5.10 -11.74 -7.66
N ALA A 52 4.55 -11.53 -8.86
CA ALA A 52 4.77 -12.39 -10.01
C ALA A 52 6.27 -12.47 -10.38
N TYR A 53 6.98 -11.33 -10.38
CA TYR A 53 8.42 -11.30 -10.63
C TYR A 53 9.19 -12.08 -9.55
N ALA A 54 8.84 -11.89 -8.27
CA ALA A 54 9.47 -12.63 -7.17
C ALA A 54 9.19 -14.15 -7.23
N GLU A 55 8.01 -14.55 -7.68
CA GLU A 55 7.66 -15.96 -7.92
C GLU A 55 8.45 -16.56 -9.07
N ALA A 56 8.65 -15.82 -10.17
CA ALA A 56 9.50 -16.26 -11.26
C ALA A 56 10.94 -16.51 -10.78
N LEU A 57 11.50 -15.60 -9.98
CA LEU A 57 12.83 -15.79 -9.36
C LEU A 57 12.87 -17.03 -8.44
N ARG A 58 11.80 -17.28 -7.67
CA ARG A 58 11.70 -18.48 -6.81
C ARG A 58 11.56 -19.77 -7.61
N ALA A 59 10.96 -19.70 -8.80
CA ALA A 59 10.86 -20.82 -9.73
C ALA A 59 12.18 -21.12 -10.46
N GLY A 60 13.23 -20.33 -10.22
CA GLY A 60 14.58 -20.55 -10.75
C GLY A 60 14.92 -19.73 -11.99
N TRP A 61 14.04 -18.82 -12.42
CA TRP A 61 14.39 -17.86 -13.46
C TRP A 61 15.43 -16.88 -12.92
N SER A 62 16.48 -16.61 -13.70
CA SER A 62 17.40 -15.53 -13.37
C SER A 62 16.86 -14.19 -13.86
N GLU A 63 17.30 -13.09 -13.25
CA GLU A 63 16.94 -11.73 -13.71
C GLU A 63 17.37 -11.50 -15.17
N ALA A 64 18.48 -12.11 -15.60
CA ALA A 64 18.96 -12.04 -16.98
C ALA A 64 18.03 -12.76 -17.95
N ASP A 65 17.49 -13.91 -17.58
CA ASP A 65 16.53 -14.65 -18.40
C ASP A 65 15.21 -13.90 -18.52
N LEU A 66 14.70 -13.34 -17.41
CA LEU A 66 13.49 -12.52 -17.44
C LEU A 66 13.65 -11.29 -18.34
N LYS A 67 14.80 -10.62 -18.23
CA LYS A 67 15.13 -9.48 -19.09
C LYS A 67 15.29 -9.88 -20.56
N ALA A 68 15.86 -11.05 -20.85
CA ALA A 68 15.99 -11.57 -22.21
C ALA A 68 14.62 -11.90 -22.83
N VAL A 69 13.64 -12.30 -22.00
CA VAL A 69 12.25 -12.54 -22.40
C VAL A 69 11.44 -11.23 -22.48
N GLY A 70 11.98 -10.11 -21.99
CA GLY A 70 11.37 -8.79 -22.07
C GLY A 70 10.60 -8.37 -20.81
N PHE A 71 10.71 -9.12 -19.71
CA PHE A 71 10.21 -8.70 -18.41
C PHE A 71 11.27 -7.87 -17.69
N GLU A 72 10.95 -6.61 -17.43
CA GLU A 72 11.82 -5.74 -16.62
C GLU A 72 11.55 -5.92 -15.12
N ALA A 73 12.45 -5.36 -14.30
CA ALA A 73 12.26 -5.37 -12.86
C ALA A 73 11.08 -4.48 -12.46
N PRO A 74 10.22 -4.91 -11.53
CA PRO A 74 9.06 -4.15 -11.10
C PRO A 74 9.49 -2.80 -10.50
N GLU A 75 8.77 -1.73 -10.84
CA GLU A 75 9.04 -0.38 -10.31
C GLU A 75 8.91 -0.36 -8.78
N ARG A 76 7.88 -1.04 -8.26
CA ARG A 76 7.67 -1.22 -6.83
C ARG A 76 8.30 -2.52 -6.36
N ARG A 77 9.34 -2.41 -5.53
CA ARG A 77 9.92 -3.57 -4.87
C ARG A 77 9.06 -3.98 -3.68
N LEU A 78 8.69 -5.25 -3.59
CA LEU A 78 8.03 -5.79 -2.39
C LEU A 78 8.87 -5.47 -1.14
N PRO A 79 8.23 -5.04 -0.03
CA PRO A 79 8.94 -4.87 1.23
C PRO A 79 9.57 -6.21 1.63
N GLY A 80 10.89 -6.25 1.60
CA GLY A 80 11.65 -7.47 1.76
C GLY A 80 11.49 -8.06 3.16
N ARG A 81 11.18 -9.35 3.23
CA ARG A 81 11.30 -10.14 4.47
C ARG A 81 12.76 -10.01 4.95
N PRO A 82 13.02 -9.58 6.21
CA PRO A 82 14.38 -9.44 6.70
C PRO A 82 15.13 -10.76 6.49
N ARG A 83 16.26 -10.68 5.78
CA ARG A 83 17.13 -11.82 5.53
C ARG A 83 17.66 -12.27 6.89
N ARG A 84 17.01 -13.28 7.48
CA ARG A 84 17.55 -13.98 8.64
C ARG A 84 18.81 -14.67 8.14
N ASN A 85 19.98 -14.12 8.49
CA ASN A 85 21.26 -14.76 8.29
C ASN A 85 21.21 -16.13 8.98
N ARG A 86 20.85 -17.16 8.21
CA ARG A 86 20.95 -18.55 8.63
C ARG A 86 22.44 -18.86 8.62
N LYS A 87 23.09 -18.57 9.75
CA LYS A 87 24.44 -19.03 10.03
C LYS A 87 24.40 -20.55 9.89
N GLN A 88 25.02 -21.05 8.81
CA GLN A 88 25.23 -22.47 8.65
C GLN A 88 26.18 -22.89 9.76
N THR A 89 25.63 -23.54 10.78
CA THR A 89 26.42 -24.31 11.74
C THR A 89 26.75 -25.64 11.06
N SER A 90 27.77 -25.63 10.21
CA SER A 90 28.43 -26.86 9.78
C SER A 90 29.00 -27.52 11.04
N GLY A 91 28.60 -28.76 11.27
CA GLY A 91 28.86 -29.48 12.51
C GLY A 91 30.34 -29.68 12.82
N ALA A 92 30.65 -29.63 14.10
CA ALA A 92 31.77 -30.34 14.71
C ALA A 92 31.26 -30.85 16.06
N GLY A 93 31.23 -32.19 16.20
CA GLY A 93 30.83 -32.86 17.42
C GLY A 93 31.72 -32.48 18.60
N GLY A 94 31.11 -32.41 19.78
CA GLY A 94 31.79 -32.23 21.05
C GLY A 94 30.83 -32.58 22.17
N ALA A 95 30.93 -33.84 22.62
CA ALA A 95 30.24 -34.33 23.80
C ALA A 95 30.70 -33.56 25.05
N ALA A 96 29.76 -33.18 25.91
CA ALA A 96 29.97 -33.03 27.35
C ALA A 96 28.61 -32.93 28.06
N ASP A 97 28.29 -34.02 28.75
CA ASP A 97 27.61 -34.15 30.03
C ASP A 97 27.23 -32.87 30.79
N GLY A 98 26.02 -32.85 31.36
CA GLY A 98 25.60 -31.81 32.30
C GLY A 98 24.09 -31.64 32.44
N ALA A 99 23.38 -32.71 32.78
CA ALA A 99 21.99 -32.63 33.22
C ALA A 99 21.92 -32.17 34.69
N ALA A 100 21.25 -31.03 34.97
CA ALA A 100 20.44 -30.82 36.17
C ALA A 100 19.70 -29.46 36.14
N THR A 101 18.47 -29.50 35.64
CA THR A 101 17.24 -28.89 36.17
C THR A 101 17.38 -27.95 37.38
N THR A 102 16.91 -26.71 37.27
CA THR A 102 15.67 -26.22 37.94
C THR A 102 15.31 -24.84 37.41
N ASN A 103 14.02 -24.67 37.12
CA ASN A 103 13.39 -23.46 36.60
C ASN A 103 12.27 -23.08 37.57
N GLY A 104 12.14 -21.79 37.90
CA GLY A 104 10.86 -21.12 38.16
C GLY A 104 10.26 -21.13 39.57
N GLN A 105 10.21 -19.94 40.18
CA GLN A 105 9.14 -19.45 41.05
C GLN A 105 9.15 -17.92 40.88
N GLN A 106 8.28 -17.31 40.06
CA GLN A 106 6.85 -17.02 40.29
C GLN A 106 6.63 -16.29 41.61
N GLU A 107 6.55 -14.95 41.55
CA GLU A 107 5.85 -14.17 42.57
C GLU A 107 4.80 -13.28 41.89
N THR A 108 3.58 -13.58 42.30
CA THR A 108 2.30 -12.99 41.98
C THR A 108 2.04 -11.78 42.87
N ALA A 109 1.54 -10.68 42.32
CA ALA A 109 0.65 -9.73 43.02
C ALA A 109 -0.13 -8.90 41.99
#